data_AF-A0A015KDM7-F1
#
_entry.id   AF-A0A015KDM7-F1
#
_cell.length_a   1.000
_cell.length_b   1.000
_cell.length_c   1.000
_cell.angle_alpha   90.00
_cell.angle_beta   90.00
_cell.angle_gamma   90.00
#
_symmetry.space_group_name_H-M   'P 1'
#
loop_
_entity.id
_entity.type
_entity.pdbx_description
1 polymer ?
#
loop_
_entity_poly.entity_id
_entity_poly.type
_entity_poly.pdbx_seq_one_letter_code
_entity_poly.pdbx_strand_id
1 'polypeptide(L)'
;MSEKIESDQIKAENFEKNSISKKRFSTELNDEKEEYNGSEKNIDIDEHLYKPEEIAKRYRVDIDTYKPAESRGLSTKEVEKLMKDGPNVLTPPPKKHPFLKYLECLSNLFNILLMISGLYKCSSYIVLPTRLINKS
;
A
#
# COMPACT_ATOMS: atom_id res chain seq x y z
N MET A 1 -13.89 35.50 -39.40
CA MET A 1 -12.47 35.35 -39.01
C MET A 1 -12.31 35.20 -37.50
N SER A 2 -13.10 35.91 -36.68
CA SER A 2 -12.99 35.90 -35.21
C SER A 2 -13.46 34.60 -34.51
N GLU A 3 -14.51 33.92 -34.98
CA GLU A 3 -15.03 32.71 -34.31
C GLU A 3 -14.07 31.51 -34.32
N LYS A 4 -13.22 31.42 -35.35
CA LYS A 4 -12.27 30.30 -35.50
C LYS A 4 -11.09 30.41 -34.52
N ILE A 5 -10.71 31.65 -34.20
CA ILE A 5 -9.61 31.94 -33.27
C ILE A 5 -10.05 31.60 -31.84
N GLU A 6 -11.31 31.89 -31.49
CA GLU A 6 -11.86 31.60 -30.17
C GLU A 6 -12.00 30.09 -29.91
N SER A 7 -12.44 29.31 -30.91
CA SER A 7 -12.49 27.84 -30.78
C SER A 7 -11.12 27.18 -30.61
N ASP A 8 -10.08 27.73 -31.26
CA ASP A 8 -8.73 27.18 -31.20
C ASP A 8 -8.05 27.50 -29.86
N GLN A 9 -8.30 28.68 -29.29
CA GLN A 9 -7.82 29.06 -27.96
C GLN A 9 -8.49 28.22 -26.86
N ILE A 10 -9.81 28.01 -26.95
CA ILE A 10 -10.55 27.16 -26.00
C ILE A 10 -10.03 25.71 -26.04
N LYS A 11 -9.64 25.21 -27.21
CA LYS A 11 -9.08 23.86 -27.36
C LYS A 11 -7.67 23.76 -26.75
N ALA A 12 -6.84 24.78 -26.92
CA ALA A 12 -5.51 24.86 -26.31
C ALA A 12 -5.59 24.97 -24.78
N GLU A 13 -6.48 25.82 -24.27
CA GLU A 13 -6.68 26.02 -22.82
C GLU A 13 -7.21 24.74 -22.15
N ASN A 14 -8.11 24.02 -22.80
CA ASN A 14 -8.61 22.73 -22.30
C ASN A 14 -7.56 21.62 -22.34
N PHE A 15 -6.68 21.63 -23.34
CA PHE A 15 -5.56 20.69 -23.42
C PHE A 15 -4.53 20.93 -22.31
N GLU A 16 -4.23 22.20 -22.03
CA GLU A 16 -3.29 22.59 -20.98
C GLU A 16 -3.85 22.35 -19.57
N LYS A 17 -5.15 22.61 -19.36
CA LYS A 17 -5.82 22.24 -18.09
C LYS A 17 -5.83 20.73 -17.88
N ASN A 18 -6.04 19.93 -18.93
CA ASN A 18 -5.97 18.46 -18.82
C ASN A 18 -4.56 17.95 -18.59
N SER A 19 -3.53 18.55 -19.20
CA SER A 19 -2.15 18.13 -19.00
C SER A 19 -1.63 18.50 -17.60
N ILE A 20 -2.02 19.65 -17.07
CA ILE A 20 -1.69 20.09 -15.70
C ILE A 20 -2.45 19.26 -14.66
N SER A 21 -3.74 18.98 -14.88
CA SER A 21 -4.55 18.11 -14.02
C SER A 21 -3.98 16.69 -13.97
N LYS A 22 -3.60 16.13 -15.12
CA LYS A 22 -2.95 14.81 -15.21
C LYS A 22 -1.57 14.79 -14.55
N LYS A 23 -0.80 15.89 -14.65
CA LYS A 23 0.51 16.02 -14.00
C LYS A 23 0.39 16.12 -12.46
N ARG A 24 -0.62 16.80 -11.94
CA ARG A 24 -0.90 16.86 -10.49
C ARG A 24 -1.37 15.51 -9.95
N PHE A 25 -2.28 14.84 -10.66
CA PHE A 25 -2.77 13.50 -10.31
C PHE A 25 -1.67 12.43 -10.32
N SER A 26 -0.71 12.53 -11.24
CA SER A 26 0.43 11.60 -11.30
C SER A 26 1.54 11.92 -10.30
N THR A 27 1.64 13.15 -9.79
CA THR A 27 2.62 13.51 -8.75
C THR A 27 2.11 13.13 -7.35
N GLU A 28 0.79 13.17 -7.11
CA GLU A 28 0.18 12.73 -5.84
C GLU A 28 0.06 11.21 -5.67
N LEU A 29 0.25 10.42 -6.74
CA LEU A 29 0.21 8.95 -6.69
C LEU A 29 1.58 8.28 -6.50
N ASN A 30 2.66 9.07 -6.40
CA ASN A 30 4.03 8.56 -6.28
C ASN A 30 4.57 8.53 -4.84
N ASP A 31 3.83 9.05 -3.86
CA ASP A 31 4.17 8.89 -2.45
C ASP A 31 3.26 7.81 -1.83
N GLU A 32 3.91 6.78 -1.29
CA GLU A 32 3.30 5.59 -0.64
C GLU A 32 2.66 4.53 -1.56
N LYS A 33 3.44 3.99 -2.51
CA LYS A 33 3.40 2.54 -2.73
C LYS A 33 4.75 1.94 -2.38
N GLU A 34 4.93 1.58 -1.10
CA GLU A 34 5.72 0.37 -0.86
C GLU A 34 4.90 -0.75 -1.48
N GLU A 35 5.21 -1.01 -2.76
CA GLU A 35 4.75 -2.16 -3.51
C GLU A 35 5.08 -3.36 -2.64
N TYR A 36 4.04 -3.96 -2.07
CA TYR A 36 4.13 -5.32 -1.57
C TYR A 36 4.57 -6.14 -2.78
N ASN A 37 5.88 -6.37 -2.89
CA ASN A 37 6.44 -7.54 -3.57
C ASN A 37 6.05 -8.77 -2.75
N GLY A 38 4.75 -8.93 -2.48
CA GLY A 38 4.17 -10.24 -2.50
C GLY A 38 4.53 -10.75 -3.86
N SER A 39 5.45 -11.70 -3.89
CA SER A 39 5.36 -12.71 -4.91
C SER A 39 3.89 -13.10 -4.92
N GLU A 40 3.15 -12.62 -5.93
CA GLU A 40 1.83 -13.13 -6.21
C GLU A 40 2.09 -14.59 -6.46
N LYS A 41 1.90 -15.39 -5.41
CA LYS A 41 1.89 -16.84 -5.51
C LYS A 41 0.65 -17.08 -6.34
N ASN A 42 0.84 -17.06 -7.66
CA ASN A 42 -0.15 -17.45 -8.64
C ASN A 42 -0.36 -18.93 -8.37
N ILE A 43 -1.26 -19.22 -7.43
CA ILE A 43 -1.72 -20.55 -7.13
C ILE A 43 -2.76 -20.83 -8.20
N ASP A 44 -2.37 -21.66 -9.16
CA ASP A 44 -3.30 -22.16 -10.17
C ASP A 44 -4.25 -23.15 -9.50
N ILE A 45 -5.56 -22.87 -9.59
CA ILE A 45 -6.63 -23.63 -8.93
C ILE A 45 -7.27 -24.51 -10.00
N ASP A 46 -6.86 -25.78 -10.06
CA ASP A 46 -7.27 -26.75 -11.08
C ASP A 46 -8.41 -27.68 -10.63
N GLU A 47 -8.82 -27.61 -9.36
CA GLU A 47 -9.72 -28.55 -8.72
C GLU A 47 -11.08 -28.68 -9.41
N HIS A 48 -11.56 -27.58 -10.00
CA HIS A 48 -12.85 -27.52 -10.69
C HIS A 48 -12.88 -28.30 -12.02
N LEU A 49 -11.73 -28.75 -12.52
CA LEU A 49 -11.62 -29.53 -13.76
C LEU A 49 -11.72 -31.05 -13.49
N TYR A 50 -11.64 -31.48 -12.23
CA TYR A 50 -11.63 -32.89 -11.85
C TYR A 50 -13.00 -33.43 -11.44
N LYS A 51 -13.16 -34.75 -11.48
CA LYS A 51 -14.37 -35.40 -10.97
C LYS A 51 -14.38 -35.40 -9.43
N PRO A 52 -15.56 -35.35 -8.78
CA PRO A 52 -15.66 -35.34 -7.32
C PRO A 52 -14.95 -36.53 -6.63
N GLU A 53 -14.95 -37.71 -7.26
CA GLU A 53 -14.27 -38.91 -6.76
C GLU A 53 -12.74 -38.77 -6.74
N GLU A 54 -12.17 -38.07 -7.74
CA GLU A 54 -10.73 -37.83 -7.84
C GLU A 54 -10.29 -36.80 -6.80
N ILE A 55 -11.12 -35.78 -6.56
CA ILE A 55 -10.91 -34.75 -5.53
C ILE A 55 -10.98 -35.38 -4.13
N ALA A 56 -11.96 -36.27 -3.90
CA ALA A 56 -12.11 -37.02 -2.65
C ALA A 56 -10.83 -37.80 -2.30
N LYS A 57 -10.22 -38.43 -3.31
CA LYS A 57 -8.95 -39.14 -3.15
C LYS A 57 -7.75 -38.20 -2.96
N ARG A 58 -7.67 -37.08 -3.69
CA ARG A 58 -6.58 -36.09 -3.59
C ARG A 58 -6.51 -35.45 -2.21
N TYR A 59 -7.66 -35.06 -1.67
CA TYR A 59 -7.78 -34.38 -0.38
C TYR A 59 -8.10 -35.31 0.80
N ARG A 60 -8.25 -36.63 0.54
CA ARG A 60 -8.59 -37.66 1.54
C ARG A 60 -9.87 -37.32 2.32
N VAL A 61 -10.89 -36.88 1.60
CA VAL A 61 -12.21 -36.52 2.16
C VAL A 61 -13.27 -37.51 1.69
N ASP A 62 -14.26 -37.77 2.54
CA ASP A 62 -15.39 -38.64 2.22
C ASP A 62 -16.51 -37.84 1.53
N ILE A 63 -16.74 -38.11 0.24
CA ILE A 63 -17.75 -37.46 -0.59
C ILE A 63 -18.60 -38.52 -1.29
N ASP A 64 -19.90 -38.50 -1.05
CA ASP A 64 -20.90 -39.30 -1.76
C ASP A 64 -21.67 -38.41 -2.75
N THR A 65 -21.48 -38.68 -4.05
CA THR A 65 -22.11 -37.95 -5.15
C THR A 65 -23.56 -38.36 -5.39
N TYR A 66 -23.96 -39.57 -4.98
CA TYR A 66 -25.32 -40.07 -5.13
C TYR A 66 -26.22 -39.60 -3.98
N LYS A 67 -25.67 -39.51 -2.77
CA LYS A 67 -26.38 -39.05 -1.58
C LYS A 67 -25.55 -38.01 -0.82
N PRO A 68 -25.60 -36.74 -1.24
CA PRO A 68 -24.78 -35.68 -0.65
C PRO A 68 -25.07 -35.47 0.85
N ALA A 69 -26.29 -35.81 1.31
CA ALA A 69 -26.68 -35.72 2.71
C ALA A 69 -25.97 -36.74 3.62
N GLU A 70 -25.40 -37.82 3.08
CA GLU A 70 -24.66 -38.83 3.87
C GLU A 70 -23.14 -38.68 3.78
N SER A 71 -22.64 -37.68 3.05
CA SER A 71 -21.20 -37.38 2.99
C SER A 71 -20.68 -36.99 4.37
N ARG A 72 -19.67 -37.72 4.88
CA ARG A 72 -19.12 -37.48 6.23
C ARG A 72 -18.04 -36.41 6.25
N GLY A 73 -17.47 -36.05 5.11
CA GLY A 73 -16.45 -35.02 4.99
C GLY A 73 -15.11 -35.41 5.63
N LEU A 74 -14.51 -34.47 6.37
CA LEU A 74 -13.19 -34.64 7.00
C LEU A 74 -13.33 -34.98 8.49
N SER A 75 -12.48 -35.89 9.00
CA SER A 75 -12.47 -36.27 10.42
C SER A 75 -11.96 -35.14 11.31
N THR A 76 -12.48 -35.02 12.53
CA THR A 76 -12.05 -34.00 13.51
C THR A 76 -10.54 -34.04 13.78
N LYS A 77 -9.93 -35.24 13.80
CA LYS A 77 -8.48 -35.41 13.97
C LYS A 77 -7.66 -34.90 12.79
N GLU A 78 -8.23 -34.87 11.60
CA GLU A 78 -7.56 -34.36 10.39
C GLU A 78 -7.73 -32.86 10.28
N VAL A 79 -8.89 -32.33 10.70
CA VAL A 79 -9.09 -30.88 10.86
C VAL A 79 -8.06 -30.29 11.83
N GLU A 80 -7.79 -30.94 12.96
CA GLU A 80 -6.76 -30.51 13.92
C GLU A 80 -5.34 -30.46 13.33
N LYS A 81 -5.04 -31.32 12.35
CA LYS A 81 -3.75 -31.29 11.65
C LYS A 81 -3.67 -30.09 10.70
N LEU A 82 -4.73 -29.82 9.95
CA LEU A 82 -4.81 -28.67 9.04
C LEU A 82 -4.75 -27.33 9.77
N MET A 83 -5.29 -27.26 10.98
CA MET A 83 -5.18 -26.05 11.82
C MET A 83 -3.73 -25.68 12.16
N LYS A 84 -2.78 -26.63 12.06
CA LYS A 84 -1.35 -26.36 12.25
C LYS A 84 -0.73 -25.62 11.08
N ASP A 85 -1.28 -25.75 9.88
CA ASP A 85 -0.77 -25.10 8.66
C ASP A 85 -1.11 -23.60 8.64
N GLY A 86 -2.05 -23.18 9.48
CA GLY A 86 -2.40 -21.78 9.71
C GLY A 86 -3.90 -21.56 9.76
N PRO A 87 -4.37 -20.48 10.41
CA PRO A 87 -5.78 -20.12 10.37
C PRO A 87 -6.18 -19.75 8.94
N ASN A 88 -7.38 -20.16 8.51
CA ASN A 88 -7.99 -19.71 7.26
C ASN A 88 -8.48 -18.26 7.40
N VAL A 89 -7.55 -17.34 7.66
CA VAL A 89 -7.79 -15.92 7.86
C VAL A 89 -6.80 -15.16 6.99
N LEU A 90 -7.31 -14.21 6.23
CA LEU A 90 -6.46 -13.30 5.47
C LEU A 90 -5.62 -12.50 6.45
N THR A 91 -4.29 -12.63 6.33
CA THR A 91 -3.36 -11.84 7.14
C THR A 91 -3.61 -10.37 6.83
N PRO A 92 -3.99 -9.56 7.84
CA PRO A 92 -4.24 -8.14 7.62
C PRO A 92 -2.95 -7.48 7.15
N PRO A 93 -3.05 -6.44 6.31
CA PRO A 93 -1.87 -5.74 5.82
C PRO A 93 -1.06 -5.17 7.00
N PRO A 94 0.28 -5.15 6.90
CA PRO A 94 1.12 -4.60 7.94
C PRO A 94 0.79 -3.13 8.17
N LYS A 95 0.48 -2.76 9.41
CA LYS A 95 0.21 -1.37 9.79
C LYS A 95 1.52 -0.65 10.04
N LYS A 96 1.77 0.47 9.35
CA LYS A 96 2.84 1.40 9.70
C LYS A 96 2.56 2.05 11.06
N HIS A 97 3.59 2.23 11.89
CA HIS A 97 3.44 2.89 13.18
C HIS A 97 3.10 4.39 12.98
N PRO A 98 2.14 4.98 13.74
CA PRO A 98 1.68 6.34 13.52
C PRO A 98 2.78 7.41 13.64
N PHE A 99 3.79 7.18 14.48
CA PHE A 99 4.96 8.07 14.57
C PHE A 99 5.78 8.11 13.27
N LEU A 100 5.90 6.99 12.54
CA LEU A 100 6.62 6.96 11.27
C LEU A 100 5.87 7.80 10.23
N LYS A 101 4.54 7.70 10.19
CA LYS A 101 3.70 8.53 9.32
C LYS A 101 3.82 10.03 9.65
N TYR A 102 3.96 10.35 10.94
CA TYR A 102 4.21 11.72 11.38
C TYR A 102 5.59 12.23 10.94
N LEU A 103 6.64 11.41 11.08
CA LEU A 103 7.99 11.77 10.63
C LEU A 103 8.10 11.95 9.13
N GLU A 104 7.36 11.15 8.35
CA GLU A 104 7.25 11.28 6.90
C GLU A 104 6.64 12.64 6.53
N CYS A 105 5.58 13.05 7.21
CA CYS A 105 4.99 14.39 7.06
C CYS A 105 5.93 15.53 7.53
N LEU A 106 6.67 15.31 8.62
CA LEU A 106 7.65 16.26 9.15
C LEU A 106 8.88 16.40 8.24
N SER A 107 9.20 15.38 7.45
CA SER A 107 10.31 15.38 6.48
C SER A 107 9.93 16.02 5.14
N ASN A 108 8.77 16.68 5.06
CA ASN A 108 8.42 17.48 3.89
C ASN A 108 9.44 18.61 3.70
N LEU A 109 9.77 18.95 2.45
CA LEU A 109 10.85 19.86 2.06
C LEU A 109 10.80 21.18 2.83
N PHE A 110 9.62 21.75 3.01
CA PHE A 110 9.43 22.98 3.77
C PHE A 110 9.77 22.84 5.27
N ASN A 111 9.34 21.75 5.92
CA ASN A 111 9.61 21.50 7.33
C ASN A 111 11.10 21.25 7.59
N ILE A 112 11.80 20.59 6.67
CA ILE A 112 13.26 20.40 6.77
C ILE A 112 13.99 21.75 6.72
N LEU A 113 13.57 22.65 5.83
CA LEU A 113 14.12 24.02 5.77
C LEU A 113 13.90 24.78 7.09
N LEU A 114 12.73 24.61 7.72
CA LEU A 114 12.43 25.20 9.03
C LEU A 114 13.31 24.62 10.14
N MET A 115 13.53 23.30 10.17
CA MET A 115 14.43 22.66 11.14
C MET A 115 15.86 23.20 11.02
N ILE A 116 16.39 23.30 9.79
CA ILE A 116 17.75 23.83 9.53
C ILE A 116 17.85 25.30 9.94
N SER A 117 16.87 26.13 9.59
CA SER A 117 16.88 27.55 9.94
C SER A 117 16.78 27.79 11.45
N GLY A 118 15.96 27.01 12.16
CA GLY A 118 15.87 27.03 13.63
C GLY A 118 17.19 26.63 14.29
N LEU A 119 17.82 25.53 13.82
CA LEU A 119 19.14 25.11 14.28
C LEU A 119 20.20 26.18 14.05
N TYR A 120 20.21 26.83 12.89
CA TYR A 120 21.16 27.89 12.56
C TYR A 120 21.02 29.10 13.50
N LYS A 121 19.78 29.53 13.76
CA LYS A 121 19.49 30.63 14.69
C LYS A 121 19.86 30.29 16.12
N CYS A 122 19.51 29.09 16.58
CA CYS A 122 19.86 28.59 17.91
C CYS A 122 21.38 28.52 18.09
N SER A 123 22.11 27.97 17.11
CA SER A 123 23.57 27.91 17.10
C SER A 123 24.21 29.31 17.20
N SER A 124 23.71 30.27 16.42
CA SER A 124 24.20 31.66 16.49
C SER A 124 23.95 32.29 17.86
N TYR A 125 22.77 32.09 18.46
CA TYR A 125 22.43 32.63 19.77
C TYR A 125 23.17 31.95 20.92
N ILE A 126 23.59 30.69 20.77
CA ILE A 126 24.41 29.97 21.77
C ILE A 126 25.89 30.40 21.70
N VAL A 127 26.40 30.73 20.52
CA VAL A 127 27.81 31.13 20.30
C VAL A 127 28.08 32.63 20.59
N LEU A 128 27.05 33.49 20.54
CA LEU A 128 27.17 34.91 20.86
C LEU A 128 27.43 35.23 22.36
N PRO A 129 26.76 34.63 23.36
CA PRO A 129 27.00 34.94 24.77
C PRO A 129 28.41 34.57 25.22
N THR A 130 29.04 33.54 24.61
CA THR A 130 30.43 33.16 24.92
C THR A 130 31.46 34.16 24.40
N ARG A 131 31.14 34.98 23.37
CA ARG A 131 32.04 36.01 22.84
C ARG A 131 32.00 37.35 23.58
N LEU A 132 30.91 37.66 24.30
CA LEU A 132 30.79 38.89 25.08
C LEU A 132 31.45 38.78 26.47
N ILE A 133 31.53 37.57 27.05
CA ILE A 133 32.15 37.33 28.37
C ILE A 133 33.69 37.33 28.29
N ASN A 134 34.29 36.91 27.16
CA ASN A 134 35.74 36.88 26.96
C ASN A 134 36.31 38.19 26.38
N LYS A 135 35.57 39.30 26.53
CA LYS A 135 35.99 40.63 26.07
C LYS A 135 35.91 41.70 27.18
N SER A 136 35.78 41.27 28.44
CA SER A 136 35.94 42.11 29.64
C SER A 136 37.21 41.75 30.39
#